data_AF-A0A7C6P6U1-F1
#
_entry.id   AF-A0A7C6P6U1-F1
#
_cell.length_a   1.000
_cell.length_b   1.000
_cell.length_c   1.000
_cell.angle_alpha   90.00
_cell.angle_beta   90.00
_cell.angle_gamma   90.00
#
_symmetry.space_group_name_H-M   'P 1'
#
loop_
_entity.id
_entity.type
_entity.pdbx_description
1 polymer ?
#
loop_
_entity_poly.entity_id
_entity_poly.type
_entity_poly.pdbx_seq_one_letter_code
_entity_poly.pdbx_strand_id
1 'polypeptide(L)'
;MTKLYLHELLGYENIKIYQKDKNFKFSLDSMLLADFIKPKEKDIIVDLGTGNGPIPLFLTLKTKSKIYGVEIQEEICELFVKSIEINGFEKQIIPVNKNLKGVYKTIGANKFNIVCSNPPYFKYKEGSNVNKSRELTIARHEVLVCLEDIVKEATKLLVDGGSFYLVHRTFRLSEVLLLLKENNFGVKRLKFIYPKIESDALIFLLEAKKNRKDDVVVERPLVVHNEDGKYTDEVLKIFNFKKEE
;
A
#
# COMPACT_ATOMS: atom_id res chain seq x y z
N MET A 1 -24.25 -2.70 -17.33
CA MET A 1 -23.32 -1.67 -16.82
C MET A 1 -23.15 -1.88 -15.33
N THR A 2 -21.94 -2.13 -14.86
CA THR A 2 -21.65 -2.24 -13.42
C THR A 2 -21.81 -0.87 -12.77
N LYS A 3 -22.59 -0.78 -11.69
CA LYS A 3 -22.84 0.50 -10.99
C LYS A 3 -21.55 0.97 -10.32
N LEU A 4 -21.11 2.18 -10.63
CA LEU A 4 -19.95 2.82 -9.99
C LEU A 4 -20.41 3.64 -8.79
N TYR A 5 -19.60 3.64 -7.74
CA TYR A 5 -19.83 4.41 -6.52
C TYR A 5 -18.67 5.36 -6.31
N LEU A 6 -18.99 6.58 -5.87
CA LEU A 6 -18.03 7.61 -5.49
C LEU A 6 -18.04 7.72 -3.97
N HIS A 7 -16.87 7.55 -3.36
CA HIS A 7 -16.70 7.60 -1.91
C HIS A 7 -15.67 8.66 -1.56
N GLU A 8 -15.74 9.19 -0.35
CA GLU A 8 -14.65 9.96 0.23
C GLU A 8 -13.59 9.00 0.79
N LEU A 9 -12.32 9.38 0.65
CA LEU A 9 -11.21 8.66 1.20
C LEU A 9 -11.15 8.93 2.71
N LEU A 10 -11.92 8.19 3.52
CA LEU A 10 -11.97 8.23 5.00
C LEU A 10 -11.91 9.65 5.61
N GLY A 11 -13.06 10.31 5.82
CA GLY A 11 -13.11 11.57 6.58
C GLY A 11 -12.39 12.77 5.95
N TYR A 12 -11.59 12.56 4.90
CA TYR A 12 -11.07 13.62 4.05
C TYR A 12 -12.15 13.95 3.01
N GLU A 13 -13.07 14.84 3.39
CA GLU A 13 -14.21 15.31 2.58
C GLU A 13 -13.82 15.77 1.16
N ASN A 14 -12.55 16.14 0.97
CA ASN A 14 -12.03 16.68 -0.28
C ASN A 14 -11.24 15.69 -1.14
N ILE A 15 -11.14 14.40 -0.77
CA ILE A 15 -10.53 13.38 -1.62
C ILE A 15 -11.53 12.29 -1.93
N LYS A 16 -11.84 12.12 -3.22
CA LYS A 16 -12.82 11.18 -3.72
C LYS A 16 -12.17 9.96 -4.37
N ILE A 17 -12.79 8.80 -4.26
CA ILE A 17 -12.31 7.55 -4.85
C ILE A 17 -13.47 6.77 -5.49
N TYR A 18 -13.25 6.29 -6.72
CA TYR A 18 -14.21 5.46 -7.44
C TYR A 18 -14.08 3.98 -7.10
N GLN A 19 -15.23 3.31 -6.95
CA GLN A 19 -15.33 1.91 -6.56
C GLN A 19 -16.44 1.18 -7.34
N LYS A 20 -16.30 -0.13 -7.54
CA LYS A 20 -17.28 -1.00 -8.23
C LYS A 20 -18.37 -1.56 -7.32
N ASP A 21 -18.13 -1.60 -6.02
CA ASP A 21 -19.07 -2.14 -5.04
C ASP A 21 -19.24 -1.14 -3.90
N LYS A 22 -20.48 -0.92 -3.49
CA LYS A 22 -20.87 -0.06 -2.36
C LYS A 22 -20.23 -0.52 -1.05
N ASN A 23 -19.87 -1.80 -0.96
CA ASN A 23 -19.31 -2.45 0.22
C ASN A 23 -17.79 -2.68 0.13
N PHE A 24 -17.15 -2.42 -1.01
CA PHE A 24 -15.69 -2.57 -1.12
C PHE A 24 -15.00 -1.37 -0.47
N LYS A 25 -14.84 -1.43 0.85
CA LYS A 25 -14.04 -0.46 1.59
C LYS A 25 -12.58 -0.71 1.21
N PHE A 26 -11.84 0.33 0.79
CA PHE A 26 -10.38 0.27 0.71
C PHE A 26 -9.82 -0.31 2.02
N SER A 27 -8.73 -1.08 1.95
CA SER A 27 -8.22 -1.74 3.15
C SER A 27 -7.64 -0.71 4.12
N LEU A 28 -7.99 -0.82 5.41
CA LEU A 28 -7.34 -0.11 6.52
C LEU A 28 -5.80 -0.16 6.34
N ASP A 29 -5.28 -1.30 5.93
CA ASP A 29 -3.87 -1.58 5.69
C ASP A 29 -3.21 -0.58 4.71
N SER A 30 -3.88 -0.23 3.60
CA SER A 30 -3.40 0.76 2.64
C SER A 30 -3.28 2.15 3.28
N MET A 31 -4.22 2.52 4.13
CA MET A 31 -4.23 3.82 4.81
C MET A 31 -3.15 3.90 5.88
N LEU A 32 -3.01 2.82 6.66
CA LEU A 32 -1.93 2.69 7.64
C LEU A 32 -0.56 2.73 6.99
N LEU A 33 -0.40 2.08 5.82
CA LEU A 33 0.85 2.16 5.05
C LEU A 33 1.11 3.59 4.57
N ALA A 34 0.13 4.26 3.98
CA ALA A 34 0.29 5.63 3.50
C ALA A 34 0.62 6.63 4.63
N ASP A 35 0.03 6.44 5.80
CA ASP A 35 0.37 7.20 7.02
C ASP A 35 1.79 6.90 7.53
N PHE A 36 2.23 5.65 7.44
CA PHE A 36 3.57 5.25 7.90
C PHE A 36 4.73 5.71 7.00
N ILE A 37 4.46 5.94 5.72
CA ILE A 37 5.43 6.48 4.75
C ILE A 37 5.82 7.92 5.14
N LYS A 38 7.12 8.23 5.16
CA LYS A 38 7.64 9.58 5.46
C LYS A 38 8.27 10.19 4.21
N PRO A 39 7.49 10.78 3.29
CA PRO A 39 8.03 11.37 2.09
C PRO A 39 8.79 12.65 2.42
N LYS A 40 9.90 12.88 1.72
CA LYS A 40 10.65 14.14 1.74
C LYS A 40 10.26 14.99 0.54
N GLU A 41 10.57 16.28 0.64
CA GLU A 41 10.46 17.18 -0.50
C GLU A 41 11.31 16.64 -1.67
N LYS A 42 10.73 16.64 -2.88
CA LYS A 42 11.34 16.15 -4.13
C LYS A 42 11.50 14.64 -4.27
N ASP A 43 11.03 13.83 -3.30
CA ASP A 43 10.99 12.38 -3.50
C ASP A 43 10.14 12.02 -4.73
N ILE A 44 10.52 10.96 -5.44
CA ILE A 44 9.67 10.32 -6.45
C ILE A 44 9.20 8.98 -5.87
N ILE A 45 7.88 8.78 -5.89
CA ILE A 45 7.22 7.65 -5.22
C ILE A 45 6.60 6.72 -6.26
N VAL A 46 6.65 5.42 -6.01
CA VAL A 46 5.85 4.42 -6.75
C VAL A 46 5.16 3.46 -5.81
N ASP A 47 3.88 3.21 -6.07
CA ASP A 47 3.04 2.20 -5.42
C ASP A 47 2.88 1.00 -6.37
N LEU A 48 3.38 -0.17 -5.94
CA LEU A 48 3.35 -1.42 -6.69
C LEU A 48 2.11 -2.23 -6.28
N GLY A 49 1.18 -2.43 -7.21
CA GLY A 49 -0.12 -3.05 -6.93
C GLY A 49 -1.10 -2.05 -6.33
N THR A 50 -1.26 -0.89 -6.99
CA THR A 50 -1.96 0.26 -6.42
C THR A 50 -3.47 0.08 -6.30
N GLY A 51 -4.06 -0.90 -6.98
CA GLY A 51 -5.51 -1.08 -7.02
C GLY A 51 -6.19 0.17 -7.59
N ASN A 52 -7.25 0.63 -6.94
CA ASN A 52 -7.97 1.83 -7.35
C ASN A 52 -7.37 3.15 -6.80
N GLY A 53 -6.13 3.12 -6.30
CA GLY A 53 -5.36 4.30 -5.90
C GLY A 53 -5.44 4.81 -4.45
N PRO A 54 -5.83 4.02 -3.42
CA PRO A 54 -5.93 4.55 -2.05
C PRO A 54 -4.61 5.14 -1.52
N ILE A 55 -3.47 4.47 -1.72
CA ILE A 55 -2.16 4.95 -1.24
C ILE A 55 -1.73 6.23 -1.98
N PRO A 56 -1.72 6.27 -3.34
CA PRO A 56 -1.38 7.50 -4.05
C PRO A 56 -2.25 8.70 -3.69
N LEU A 57 -3.57 8.49 -3.57
CA LEU A 57 -4.50 9.54 -3.19
C LEU A 57 -4.24 10.06 -1.77
N PHE A 58 -3.99 9.17 -0.81
CA PHE A 58 -3.65 9.59 0.56
C PHE A 58 -2.33 10.37 0.61
N LEU A 59 -1.32 9.95 -0.16
CA LEU A 59 -0.01 10.59 -0.17
C LEU A 59 -0.05 12.04 -0.70
N THR A 60 -1.07 12.45 -1.45
CA THR A 60 -1.21 13.87 -1.87
C THR A 60 -1.47 14.83 -0.70
N LEU A 61 -1.99 14.31 0.42
CA LEU A 61 -2.15 15.04 1.67
C LEU A 61 -0.81 15.31 2.36
N LYS A 62 0.20 14.48 2.08
CA LYS A 62 1.49 14.46 2.79
C LYS A 62 2.64 15.06 2.00
N THR A 63 2.51 15.15 0.68
CA THR A 63 3.58 15.65 -0.19
C THR A 63 3.05 16.21 -1.50
N LYS A 64 3.88 17.01 -2.18
CA LYS A 64 3.70 17.46 -3.57
C LYS A 64 4.56 16.67 -4.58
N SER A 65 5.26 15.64 -4.09
CA SER A 65 6.04 14.69 -4.89
C SER A 65 5.23 14.03 -6.00
N LYS A 66 5.92 13.66 -7.08
CA LYS A 66 5.36 12.81 -8.14
C LYS A 66 5.13 11.39 -7.62
N ILE A 67 3.95 10.83 -7.90
CA ILE A 67 3.54 9.51 -7.43
C ILE A 67 3.13 8.66 -8.63
N TYR A 68 3.73 7.49 -8.79
CA TYR A 68 3.35 6.52 -9.80
C TYR A 68 2.52 5.41 -9.14
N GLY A 69 1.43 4.98 -9.77
CA GLY A 69 0.65 3.83 -9.29
C GLY A 69 0.58 2.75 -10.36
N VAL A 70 1.14 1.57 -10.06
CA VAL A 70 1.20 0.44 -10.99
C VAL A 70 0.08 -0.54 -10.69
N GLU A 71 -0.81 -0.78 -11.65
CA GLU A 71 -1.90 -1.75 -11.54
C GLU A 71 -1.99 -2.58 -12.83
N ILE A 72 -2.11 -3.90 -12.70
CA ILE A 72 -2.17 -4.81 -13.85
C ILE A 72 -3.57 -4.92 -14.44
N GLN A 73 -4.61 -4.81 -13.60
CA GLN A 73 -6.00 -4.94 -14.01
C GLN A 73 -6.51 -3.63 -14.60
N GLU A 74 -6.69 -3.63 -15.92
CA GLU A 74 -7.16 -2.47 -16.71
C GLU A 74 -8.41 -1.83 -16.10
N GLU A 75 -9.44 -2.62 -15.82
CA GLU A 75 -10.70 -2.10 -15.26
C GLU A 75 -10.55 -1.48 -13.86
N ILE A 76 -9.55 -1.87 -13.07
CA ILE A 76 -9.25 -1.25 -11.77
C ILE A 76 -8.44 0.02 -11.99
N CYS A 77 -7.47 -0.03 -12.91
CA CYS A 77 -6.68 1.14 -13.28
C CYS A 77 -7.56 2.26 -13.86
N GLU A 78 -8.64 1.94 -14.59
CA GLU A 78 -9.62 2.92 -15.04
C GLU A 78 -10.33 3.64 -13.87
N LEU A 79 -10.67 2.93 -12.79
CA LEU A 79 -11.23 3.55 -11.59
C LEU A 79 -10.21 4.47 -10.92
N PHE A 80 -8.94 4.05 -10.91
CA PHE A 80 -7.86 4.86 -10.40
C PHE A 80 -7.70 6.15 -11.22
N VAL A 81 -7.68 6.07 -12.56
CA VAL A 81 -7.64 7.23 -13.46
C VAL A 81 -8.79 8.20 -13.17
N LYS A 82 -10.03 7.71 -13.12
CA LYS A 82 -11.20 8.54 -12.78
C LYS A 82 -11.09 9.20 -11.40
N SER A 83 -10.47 8.50 -10.45
CA SER A 83 -10.23 9.05 -9.10
C SER A 83 -9.16 10.14 -9.12
N ILE A 84 -8.15 10.05 -9.98
CA ILE A 84 -7.16 11.11 -10.15
C ILE A 84 -7.83 12.35 -10.75
N GLU A 85 -8.61 12.18 -11.81
CA GLU A 85 -9.29 13.25 -12.55
C GLU A 85 -10.27 14.03 -11.67
N ILE A 86 -11.15 13.33 -10.93
CA ILE A 86 -12.16 14.02 -10.11
C ILE A 86 -11.58 14.84 -8.96
N ASN A 87 -10.33 14.59 -8.57
CA ASN A 87 -9.62 15.35 -7.55
C ASN A 87 -8.61 16.37 -8.14
N GLY A 88 -8.43 16.42 -9.47
CA GLY A 88 -7.46 17.32 -10.11
C GLY A 88 -6.00 16.97 -9.82
N PHE A 89 -5.68 15.68 -9.64
CA PHE A 89 -4.34 15.21 -9.30
C PHE A 89 -3.51 14.70 -10.50
N GLU A 90 -3.93 14.96 -11.73
CA GLU A 90 -3.29 14.47 -12.97
C GLU A 90 -1.85 14.94 -13.11
N LYS A 91 -1.56 16.13 -12.56
CA LYS A 91 -0.18 16.67 -12.55
C LYS A 91 0.69 16.01 -11.49
N GLN A 92 0.15 15.31 -10.51
CA GLN A 92 0.91 14.73 -9.40
C GLN A 92 0.99 13.20 -9.49
N ILE A 93 -0.12 12.55 -9.80
CA ILE A 93 -0.25 11.10 -9.84
C ILE A 93 -0.23 10.61 -11.30
N ILE A 94 0.61 9.61 -11.57
CA ILE A 94 0.80 8.99 -12.88
C ILE A 94 0.31 7.53 -12.80
N PRO A 95 -0.84 7.19 -13.39
CA PRO A 95 -1.32 5.82 -13.46
C PRO A 95 -0.51 5.01 -14.48
N VAL A 96 -0.19 3.77 -14.15
CA VAL A 96 0.60 2.86 -14.99
C VAL A 96 -0.11 1.52 -15.07
N ASN A 97 -0.85 1.29 -16.16
CA ASN A 97 -1.48 -0.01 -16.40
C ASN A 97 -0.48 -1.01 -17.01
N LYS A 98 0.28 -1.69 -16.16
CA LYS A 98 1.29 -2.68 -16.54
C LYS A 98 1.41 -3.76 -15.48
N ASN A 99 1.94 -4.92 -15.89
CA ASN A 99 2.47 -5.87 -14.93
C ASN A 99 3.66 -5.22 -14.20
N LEU A 100 3.68 -5.32 -12.87
CA LEU A 100 4.80 -4.79 -12.09
C LEU A 100 6.12 -5.51 -12.39
N LYS A 101 6.08 -6.78 -12.83
CA LYS A 101 7.29 -7.52 -13.21
C LYS A 101 7.96 -6.84 -14.41
N GLY A 102 9.12 -6.24 -14.19
CA GLY A 102 9.87 -5.52 -15.22
C GLY A 102 9.37 -4.12 -15.50
N VAL A 103 8.48 -3.55 -14.67
CA VAL A 103 7.95 -2.19 -14.87
C VAL A 103 9.04 -1.12 -14.83
N TYR A 104 10.17 -1.37 -14.16
CA TYR A 104 11.37 -0.53 -14.17
C TYR A 104 11.86 -0.21 -15.58
N LYS A 105 11.63 -1.10 -16.56
CA LYS A 105 11.98 -0.86 -17.97
C LYS A 105 11.09 0.20 -18.62
N THR A 106 9.88 0.38 -18.11
CA THR A 106 8.88 1.32 -18.61
C THR A 106 8.93 2.65 -17.87
N ILE A 107 9.01 2.64 -16.53
CA ILE A 107 8.93 3.85 -15.71
C ILE A 107 10.29 4.40 -15.26
N GLY A 108 11.36 3.65 -15.53
CA GLY A 108 12.76 3.98 -15.23
C GLY A 108 13.32 3.20 -14.04
N ALA A 109 14.56 2.71 -14.18
CA ALA A 109 15.33 2.08 -13.11
C ALA A 109 16.11 3.12 -12.28
N ASN A 110 16.41 2.79 -11.02
CA ASN A 110 17.18 3.64 -10.10
C ASN A 110 16.72 5.11 -10.10
N LYS A 111 15.41 5.31 -10.02
CA LYS A 111 14.76 6.62 -10.18
C LYS A 111 13.94 7.02 -8.96
N PHE A 112 13.41 6.05 -8.23
CA PHE A 112 12.45 6.28 -7.17
C PHE A 112 13.14 6.40 -5.82
N ASN A 113 12.75 7.39 -5.04
CA ASN A 113 13.21 7.55 -3.65
C ASN A 113 12.42 6.62 -2.72
N ILE A 114 11.16 6.37 -3.06
CA ILE A 114 10.23 5.55 -2.28
C ILE A 114 9.54 4.57 -3.22
N VAL A 115 9.59 3.29 -2.86
CA VAL A 115 8.71 2.25 -3.39
C VAL A 115 7.83 1.78 -2.24
N CYS A 116 6.54 1.64 -2.47
CA CYS A 116 5.61 1.09 -1.49
C CYS A 116 4.74 -0.01 -2.12
N SER A 117 4.20 -0.89 -1.29
CA SER A 117 3.26 -1.91 -1.74
C SER A 117 2.38 -2.42 -0.59
N ASN A 118 1.12 -2.67 -0.90
CA ASN A 118 0.21 -3.48 -0.11
C ASN A 118 -0.15 -4.75 -0.91
N PRO A 119 0.69 -5.80 -0.86
CA PRO A 119 0.49 -6.98 -1.67
C PRO A 119 -0.67 -7.86 -1.20
N PRO A 120 -1.21 -8.72 -2.09
CA PRO A 120 -2.09 -9.81 -1.66
C PRO A 120 -1.36 -10.70 -0.64
N TYR A 121 -2.02 -10.98 0.48
CA TYR A 121 -1.37 -11.63 1.63
C TYR A 121 -1.24 -13.15 1.56
N PHE A 122 -2.07 -13.82 0.76
CA PHE A 122 -2.16 -15.28 0.75
C PHE A 122 -1.42 -15.86 -0.45
N LYS A 123 -0.50 -16.80 -0.20
CA LYS A 123 0.10 -17.62 -1.27
C LYS A 123 -1.01 -18.37 -1.99
N TYR A 124 -1.00 -18.34 -3.31
CA TYR A 124 -1.87 -19.21 -4.10
C TYR A 124 -1.37 -20.66 -3.99
N LYS A 125 -2.22 -21.58 -3.57
CA LYS A 125 -2.01 -23.03 -3.69
C LYS A 125 -3.16 -23.62 -4.52
N GLU A 126 -2.88 -24.61 -5.37
CA GLU A 126 -3.94 -25.40 -6.00
C GLU A 126 -4.87 -25.97 -4.91
N GLY A 127 -6.18 -25.73 -5.03
CA GLY A 127 -7.18 -26.08 -4.00
C GLY A 127 -7.47 -24.99 -2.95
N SER A 128 -6.89 -23.79 -3.06
CA SER A 128 -7.32 -22.64 -2.25
C SER A 128 -8.78 -22.31 -2.52
N ASN A 129 -9.55 -21.94 -1.48
CA ASN A 129 -10.94 -21.46 -1.61
C ASN A 129 -10.99 -20.19 -2.46
N VAL A 130 -11.04 -20.36 -3.78
CA VAL A 130 -11.19 -19.29 -4.75
C VAL A 130 -12.64 -18.84 -4.75
N ASN A 131 -12.85 -17.55 -4.45
CA ASN A 131 -14.17 -16.94 -4.45
C ASN A 131 -14.73 -16.91 -5.89
N LYS A 132 -16.05 -16.80 -6.05
CA LYS A 132 -16.73 -16.82 -7.36
C LYS A 132 -16.32 -15.71 -8.35
N SER A 133 -15.58 -14.68 -7.94
CA SER A 133 -15.06 -13.61 -8.82
C SER A 133 -13.55 -13.73 -8.99
N ARG A 134 -13.12 -13.70 -10.25
CA ARG A 134 -11.72 -13.81 -10.68
C ARG A 134 -10.89 -12.61 -10.20
N GLU A 135 -11.48 -11.43 -10.16
CA GLU A 135 -10.85 -10.17 -9.73
C GLU A 135 -10.50 -10.22 -8.23
N LEU A 136 -11.43 -10.69 -7.40
CA LEU A 136 -11.21 -10.87 -5.95
C LEU A 136 -10.15 -11.94 -5.66
N THR A 137 -10.07 -12.96 -6.52
CA THR A 137 -9.07 -14.02 -6.40
C THR A 137 -7.67 -13.50 -6.71
N ILE A 138 -7.51 -12.70 -7.78
CA ILE A 138 -6.24 -12.05 -8.14
C ILE A 138 -5.79 -11.05 -7.05
N ALA A 139 -6.73 -10.32 -6.43
CA ALA A 139 -6.42 -9.34 -5.39
C ALA A 139 -6.13 -9.97 -4.01
N ARG A 140 -6.50 -11.24 -3.77
CA ARG A 140 -6.32 -11.91 -2.47
C ARG A 140 -5.25 -12.99 -2.47
N HIS A 141 -5.02 -13.62 -3.62
CA HIS A 141 -4.05 -14.69 -3.78
C HIS A 141 -2.92 -14.22 -4.69
N GLU A 142 -1.67 -14.64 -4.41
CA GLU A 142 -0.47 -14.40 -5.24
C GLU A 142 -0.55 -15.10 -6.62
N VAL A 143 -1.62 -14.89 -7.39
CA VAL A 143 -1.89 -15.54 -8.68
C VAL A 143 -1.07 -14.90 -9.80
N LEU A 144 -0.89 -13.57 -9.76
CA LEU A 144 -0.18 -12.83 -10.80
C LEU A 144 1.19 -12.31 -10.36
N VAL A 145 1.39 -12.11 -9.06
CA VAL A 145 2.58 -11.52 -8.45
C VAL A 145 2.78 -12.14 -7.06
N CYS A 146 4.02 -12.54 -6.73
CA CYS A 146 4.38 -12.91 -5.37
C CYS A 146 5.24 -11.82 -4.68
N LEU A 147 5.39 -11.94 -3.36
CA LEU A 147 6.23 -11.05 -2.55
C LEU A 147 7.67 -10.89 -3.10
N GLU A 148 8.27 -11.96 -3.62
CA GLU A 148 9.63 -11.93 -4.17
C GLU A 148 9.72 -11.03 -5.43
N ASP A 149 8.72 -11.09 -6.31
CA ASP A 149 8.65 -10.22 -7.49
C ASP A 149 8.64 -8.75 -7.08
N ILE A 150 7.88 -8.40 -6.02
CA ILE A 150 7.74 -7.03 -5.53
C ILE A 150 9.07 -6.52 -4.96
N VAL A 151 9.76 -7.33 -4.15
CA VAL A 151 11.06 -6.96 -3.57
C VAL A 151 12.11 -6.79 -4.68
N LYS A 152 12.16 -7.70 -5.65
CA LYS A 152 13.06 -7.60 -6.81
C LYS A 152 12.79 -6.34 -7.62
N GLU A 153 11.52 -6.07 -7.90
CA GLU A 153 11.12 -4.88 -8.66
C GLU A 153 11.46 -3.59 -7.89
N ALA A 154 11.17 -3.54 -6.59
CA ALA A 154 11.55 -2.43 -5.73
C ALA A 154 13.05 -2.16 -5.76
N THR A 155 13.87 -3.23 -5.75
CA THR A 155 15.33 -3.13 -5.87
C THR A 155 15.76 -2.45 -7.17
N LYS A 156 15.10 -2.74 -8.30
CA LYS A 156 15.42 -2.14 -9.61
C LYS A 156 14.95 -0.69 -9.73
N LEU A 157 13.82 -0.37 -9.12
CA LEU A 157 13.21 0.97 -9.16
C LEU A 157 13.93 1.98 -8.26
N LEU A 158 14.33 1.55 -7.05
CA LEU A 158 14.90 2.45 -6.04
C LEU A 158 16.29 2.99 -6.43
N VAL A 159 16.50 4.28 -6.18
CA VAL A 159 17.86 4.85 -6.07
C VAL A 159 18.64 4.18 -4.94
N ASP A 160 19.96 4.31 -4.96
CA ASP A 160 20.77 3.86 -3.81
C ASP A 160 20.34 4.58 -2.53
N GLY A 161 20.13 3.83 -1.45
CA GLY A 161 19.60 4.37 -0.19
C GLY A 161 18.12 4.74 -0.19
N GLY A 162 17.41 4.52 -1.31
CA GLY A 162 15.97 4.68 -1.40
C GLY A 162 15.22 3.72 -0.46
N SER A 163 13.99 4.09 -0.10
CA SER A 163 13.21 3.41 0.94
C SER A 163 12.12 2.54 0.32
N PHE A 164 12.05 1.28 0.75
CA PHE A 164 10.95 0.38 0.47
C PHE A 164 10.03 0.31 1.68
N TYR A 165 8.73 0.53 1.46
CA TYR A 165 7.69 0.44 2.46
C TYR A 165 6.71 -0.68 2.15
N LEU A 166 6.35 -1.46 3.16
CA LEU A 166 5.50 -2.63 2.99
C LEU A 166 4.52 -2.73 4.16
N VAL A 167 3.27 -3.09 3.85
CA VAL A 167 2.34 -3.65 4.84
C VAL A 167 2.17 -5.14 4.58
N HIS A 168 2.27 -5.97 5.62
CA HIS A 168 2.09 -7.41 5.47
C HIS A 168 1.56 -8.08 6.74
N ARG A 169 0.96 -9.26 6.60
CA ARG A 169 0.61 -10.16 7.71
C ARG A 169 1.85 -10.65 8.47
N THR A 170 1.76 -10.65 9.80
CA THR A 170 2.83 -11.04 10.73
C THR A 170 3.32 -12.48 10.55
N PHE A 171 2.46 -13.42 10.15
CA PHE A 171 2.90 -14.80 9.88
C PHE A 171 3.89 -14.93 8.71
N ARG A 172 4.03 -13.91 7.84
CA ARG A 172 5.05 -13.85 6.76
C ARG A 172 6.24 -12.96 7.11
N LEU A 173 6.35 -12.48 8.35
CA LEU A 173 7.43 -11.58 8.75
C LEU A 173 8.82 -12.19 8.48
N SER A 174 9.04 -13.45 8.87
CA SER A 174 10.33 -14.13 8.65
C SER A 174 10.69 -14.22 7.16
N GLU A 175 9.73 -14.56 6.30
CA GLU A 175 9.90 -14.60 4.84
C GLU A 175 10.24 -13.21 4.28
N VAL A 176 9.52 -12.17 4.70
CA VAL A 176 9.77 -10.79 4.28
C VAL A 176 11.19 -10.36 4.65
N LEU A 177 11.62 -10.60 5.90
CA LEU A 177 12.95 -10.22 6.36
C LEU A 177 14.06 -10.93 5.59
N LEU A 178 13.88 -12.23 5.28
CA LEU A 178 14.82 -13.00 4.48
C LEU A 178 14.94 -12.43 3.06
N LEU A 179 13.81 -12.21 2.37
CA LEU A 179 13.81 -11.67 1.01
C LEU A 179 14.46 -10.28 0.93
N LEU A 180 14.21 -9.43 1.93
CA LEU A 180 14.86 -8.12 2.02
C LEU A 180 16.38 -8.27 2.16
N LYS A 181 16.84 -9.19 3.01
CA LYS A 181 18.27 -9.44 3.21
C LYS A 181 18.95 -9.94 1.93
N GLU A 182 18.33 -10.88 1.23
CA GLU A 182 18.82 -11.44 -0.03
C GLU A 182 18.90 -10.39 -1.14
N ASN A 183 18.07 -9.35 -1.09
CA ASN A 183 18.06 -8.23 -2.04
C ASN A 183 18.81 -6.99 -1.52
N ASN A 184 19.69 -7.17 -0.53
CA ASN A 184 20.57 -6.14 0.04
C ASN A 184 19.83 -4.90 0.60
N PHE A 185 18.68 -5.12 1.21
CA PHE A 185 18.01 -4.10 2.02
C PHE A 185 18.44 -4.19 3.47
N GLY A 186 18.58 -3.02 4.11
CA GLY A 186 18.68 -2.90 5.56
C GLY A 186 17.35 -2.45 6.15
N VAL A 187 16.81 -3.21 7.09
CA VAL A 187 15.53 -2.88 7.75
C VAL A 187 15.74 -1.71 8.72
N LYS A 188 14.79 -0.77 8.73
CA LYS A 188 14.88 0.53 9.42
C LYS A 188 13.81 0.71 10.48
N ARG A 189 12.54 0.49 10.10
CA ARG A 189 11.40 0.71 11.00
C ARG A 189 10.43 -0.45 10.88
N LEU A 190 9.89 -0.88 12.01
CA LEU A 190 8.87 -1.90 12.10
C LEU A 190 7.78 -1.42 13.06
N LYS A 191 6.51 -1.39 12.63
CA LYS A 191 5.37 -1.05 13.48
C LYS A 191 4.34 -2.18 13.41
N PHE A 192 4.00 -2.77 14.54
CA PHE A 192 3.01 -3.82 14.62
C PHE A 192 1.60 -3.24 14.82
N ILE A 193 0.62 -3.85 14.18
CA ILE A 193 -0.78 -3.44 14.20
C ILE A 193 -1.62 -4.54 14.83
N TYR A 194 -2.31 -4.17 15.90
CA TYR A 194 -3.09 -5.04 16.76
C TYR A 194 -4.57 -4.75 16.55
N PRO A 195 -5.41 -5.73 16.19
CA PRO A 195 -6.85 -5.52 16.09
C PRO A 195 -7.45 -4.98 17.40
N LYS A 196 -7.02 -5.55 18.53
CA LYS A 196 -7.31 -5.14 19.91
C LYS A 196 -6.05 -5.31 20.77
N ILE A 197 -5.97 -4.62 21.91
CA ILE A 197 -4.78 -4.66 22.77
C ILE A 197 -4.44 -6.07 23.27
N GLU A 198 -5.46 -6.88 23.58
CA GLU A 198 -5.31 -8.27 24.08
C GLU A 198 -5.07 -9.31 22.97
N SER A 199 -5.09 -8.91 21.69
CA SER A 199 -4.90 -9.83 20.57
C SER A 199 -3.46 -9.88 20.09
N ASP A 200 -3.09 -10.88 19.30
CA ASP A 200 -1.81 -10.88 18.61
C ASP A 200 -1.76 -9.80 17.51
N ALA A 201 -0.55 -9.33 17.21
CA ALA A 201 -0.33 -8.48 16.06
C ALA A 201 -0.73 -9.22 14.77
N LEU A 202 -1.64 -8.63 14.01
CA LEU A 202 -2.16 -9.24 12.79
C LEU A 202 -1.39 -8.78 11.54
N ILE A 203 -0.91 -7.54 11.58
CA ILE A 203 -0.22 -6.87 10.47
C ILE A 203 1.02 -6.18 11.02
N PHE A 204 2.03 -6.01 10.18
CA PHE A 204 3.13 -5.09 10.43
C PHE A 204 3.31 -4.14 9.24
N LEU A 205 3.83 -2.96 9.55
CA LEU A 205 4.33 -1.97 8.62
C LEU A 205 5.86 -1.97 8.72
N LEU A 206 6.54 -1.96 7.58
CA LEU A 206 7.99 -2.05 7.52
C LEU A 206 8.56 -0.99 6.58
N GLU A 207 9.65 -0.36 7.00
CA GLU A 207 10.54 0.44 6.14
C GLU A 207 11.90 -0.25 6.07
N ALA A 208 12.41 -0.45 4.87
CA ALA A 208 13.77 -0.89 4.61
C ALA A 208 14.46 0.03 3.59
N LYS A 209 15.79 0.08 3.58
CA LYS A 209 16.56 0.91 2.64
C LYS A 209 17.51 0.08 1.81
N LYS A 210 17.49 0.33 0.49
CA LYS A 210 18.36 -0.34 -0.47
C LYS A 210 19.83 -0.04 -0.16
N ASN A 211 20.65 -1.08 -0.14
CA ASN A 211 22.09 -1.03 0.09
C ASN A 211 22.48 -0.28 1.39
N ARG A 212 21.72 -0.49 2.45
CA ARG A 212 22.04 0.02 3.79
C ARG A 212 22.12 -1.13 4.78
N LYS A 213 22.87 -0.95 5.87
CA LYS A 213 22.91 -1.91 6.99
C LYS A 213 21.58 -1.94 7.74
N ASP A 214 21.34 -3.00 8.49
CA ASP A 214 20.22 -3.06 9.44
C ASP A 214 20.49 -2.11 10.64
N ASP A 215 19.46 -1.40 11.08
CA ASP A 215 19.44 -0.55 12.30
C ASP A 215 17.98 -0.37 12.78
N VAL A 216 17.28 -1.50 12.89
CA VAL A 216 15.82 -1.56 13.08
C VAL A 216 15.38 -0.87 14.36
N VAL A 217 14.43 0.05 14.22
CA VAL A 217 13.61 0.58 15.32
C VAL A 217 12.24 -0.08 15.27
N VAL A 218 11.86 -0.76 16.35
CA VAL A 218 10.49 -1.23 16.56
C VAL A 218 9.69 -0.07 17.17
N GLU A 219 8.77 0.50 16.39
CA GLU A 219 7.91 1.58 16.84
C GLU A 219 6.84 1.07 17.81
N ARG A 220 6.27 2.00 18.60
CA ARG A 220 5.10 1.68 19.44
C ARG A 220 4.00 1.09 18.56
N PRO A 221 3.32 0.02 19.01
CA PRO A 221 2.28 -0.62 18.23
C PRO A 221 1.09 0.31 18.03
N LEU A 222 0.30 0.07 16.98
CA LEU A 222 -1.02 0.67 16.81
C LEU A 222 -2.08 -0.36 17.19
N VAL A 223 -3.00 0.02 18.08
CA VAL A 223 -4.21 -0.76 18.37
C VAL A 223 -5.37 -0.17 17.57
N VAL A 224 -6.08 -1.01 16.81
CA VAL A 224 -7.11 -0.55 15.87
C VAL A 224 -8.41 -0.21 16.59
N HIS A 225 -8.88 -1.09 17.47
CA HIS A 225 -10.15 -0.92 18.17
C HIS A 225 -9.98 -0.93 19.69
N ASN A 226 -10.82 -0.16 20.36
CA ASN A 226 -11.06 -0.27 21.80
C ASN A 226 -11.83 -1.56 22.12
N GLU A 227 -12.01 -1.86 23.40
CA GLU A 227 -12.80 -3.02 23.86
C GLU A 227 -14.25 -2.99 23.33
N ASP A 228 -14.84 -1.79 23.24
CA ASP A 228 -16.19 -1.54 22.73
C ASP A 228 -16.34 -1.73 21.20
N GLY A 229 -15.24 -2.03 20.50
CA GLY A 229 -15.22 -2.27 19.06
C GLY A 229 -15.16 -1.01 18.20
N LYS A 230 -15.13 0.20 18.78
CA LYS A 230 -14.90 1.44 18.04
C LYS A 230 -13.41 1.64 17.75
N TYR A 231 -13.10 2.43 16.73
CA TYR A 231 -11.72 2.82 16.45
C TYR A 231 -11.09 3.56 17.63
N THR A 232 -9.80 3.32 17.86
CA THR A 232 -9.01 4.10 18.83
C THR A 232 -8.83 5.54 18.35
N ASP A 233 -8.55 6.45 19.29
CA ASP A 233 -8.26 7.85 18.98
C ASP A 233 -7.04 8.02 18.05
N GLU A 234 -6.06 7.11 18.13
CA GLU A 234 -4.91 7.11 17.21
C GLU A 234 -5.35 6.80 15.77
N VAL A 235 -6.22 5.80 15.56
CA VAL A 235 -6.75 5.47 14.23
C VAL A 235 -7.66 6.58 13.69
N LEU A 236 -8.54 7.13 14.53
CA LEU A 236 -9.43 8.22 14.10
C LEU A 236 -8.65 9.45 13.61
N LYS A 237 -7.51 9.76 14.25
CA LYS A 237 -6.61 10.82 13.79
C LYS A 237 -6.01 10.55 12.42
N ILE A 238 -5.57 9.31 12.15
CA ILE A 238 -5.06 8.92 10.82
C ILE A 238 -6.14 9.11 9.76
N PHE A 239 -7.38 8.75 10.10
CA PHE A 239 -8.54 8.83 9.23
C PHE A 239 -9.18 10.22 9.18
N ASN A 240 -8.63 11.21 9.89
CA ASN A 240 -9.21 12.55 9.98
C ASN A 240 -10.74 12.56 10.27
N PHE A 241 -11.25 11.53 10.96
CA PHE A 241 -12.60 11.58 11.49
C PHE A 241 -12.56 12.51 12.69
N LYS A 242 -13.08 13.74 12.52
CA LYS A 242 -13.35 14.61 13.66
C LYS A 242 -14.24 13.82 14.62
N LYS A 243 -13.92 13.82 15.92
CA LYS A 243 -14.92 13.45 16.92
C LYS A 243 -16.10 14.39 16.66
N GLU A 244 -17.29 13.84 16.45
CA GLU A 244 -18.50 14.64 16.63
C GLU A 244 -18.44 15.14 18.09
N GLU A 245 -18.21 16.44 18.24
CA GLU A 245 -18.28 17.14 19.53
C GLU A 245 -19.73 17.26 20.00
#